data_AF-A0A7K0KGU7-F1
#
_entry.id   AF-A0A7K0KGU7-F1
#
_cell.length_a   1.000
_cell.length_b   1.000
_cell.length_c   1.000
_cell.angle_alpha   90.00
_cell.angle_beta   90.00
_cell.angle_gamma   90.00
#
_symmetry.space_group_name_H-M   'P 1'
#
loop_
_entity.id
_entity.type
_entity.pdbx_description
1 polymer ?
#
loop_
_entity_poly.entity_id
_entity_poly.type
_entity_poly.pdbx_seq_one_letter_code
_entity_poly.pdbx_strand_id
1 'polypeptide(L)'
;MTISEFLGKFKSTYLWGNLAAMALVVVALALGFRFGIDLYTHHGESIPIPNILHKRYADAEQIVNSLGLEIEVSDTGYVRSLPPGAILEQTPGPGERVKSGHIIYVTINATHSPTITLPDVIDNSSLREAMAKLTAMGFKLGKPQSVPGEKDWVYGITVNGRHVVAGDKIPIDATLIIQVGDGQLDQSDDINYIDPDIENDNTDDESGDVDNFQEIPTPPDQPENNNTEENTNTGE
;
A
#
# COMPACT_ATOMS: atom_id res chain seq x y z
N MET A 1 48.31 63.19 29.10
CA MET A 1 48.62 63.06 27.66
C MET A 1 47.51 63.73 26.89
N THR A 2 47.83 64.73 26.08
CA THR A 2 46.86 65.47 25.28
C THR A 2 46.52 64.70 24.01
N ILE A 3 45.25 64.76 23.59
CA ILE A 3 44.72 64.08 22.39
C ILE A 3 45.52 64.45 21.11
N SER A 4 46.11 65.65 21.08
CA SER A 4 46.94 66.13 19.99
C SER A 4 48.29 65.40 19.83
N GLU A 5 48.94 65.00 20.93
CA GLU A 5 50.17 64.19 20.86
C GLU A 5 49.87 62.74 20.40
N PHE A 6 48.69 62.24 20.75
CA PHE A 6 48.21 60.94 20.32
C PHE A 6 47.89 60.92 18.81
N LEU A 7 47.23 61.96 18.30
CA LEU A 7 46.93 62.14 16.87
C LEU A 7 48.17 62.44 16.02
N GLY A 8 49.17 63.13 16.57
CA GLY A 8 50.44 63.39 15.88
C GLY A 8 51.21 62.13 15.48
N LYS A 9 51.06 61.04 16.26
CA LYS A 9 51.65 59.72 15.94
C LYS A 9 51.01 59.05 14.71
N PHE A 10 49.77 59.39 14.35
CA PHE A 10 49.10 58.90 13.13
C PHE A 10 49.65 59.52 11.84
N LYS A 11 50.45 60.59 11.93
CA LYS A 11 51.11 61.23 10.76
C LYS A 11 52.49 60.64 10.44
N SER A 12 52.94 59.64 11.21
CA SER A 12 54.23 58.98 10.98
C SER A 12 54.15 58.02 9.79
N THR A 13 55.07 58.17 8.84
CA THR A 13 55.17 57.34 7.62
C THR A 13 55.36 55.85 7.93
N TYR A 14 55.96 55.53 9.07
CA TYR A 14 56.13 54.15 9.54
C TYR A 14 54.82 53.47 9.96
N LEU A 15 53.90 54.22 10.58
CA LEU A 15 52.61 53.67 11.01
C LEU A 15 51.73 53.34 9.79
N TRP A 16 51.69 54.26 8.81
CA TRP A 16 50.99 54.04 7.55
C TRP A 16 51.62 52.91 6.71
N GLY A 17 52.95 52.76 6.71
CA GLY A 17 53.64 51.65 6.04
C GLY A 17 53.27 50.28 6.62
N ASN A 18 53.32 50.12 7.95
CA ASN A 18 52.92 48.87 8.61
C ASN A 18 51.42 48.58 8.46
N LEU A 19 50.57 49.61 8.49
CA LEU A 19 49.12 49.45 8.27
C LEU A 19 48.83 49.00 6.83
N ALA A 20 49.51 49.57 5.84
CA ALA A 20 49.41 49.14 4.44
C ALA A 20 49.93 47.71 4.25
N ALA A 21 51.03 47.33 4.90
CA ALA A 21 51.55 45.98 4.88
C ALA A 21 50.57 44.98 5.53
N MET A 22 49.97 45.33 6.66
CA MET A 22 48.94 44.51 7.31
C MET A 22 47.71 44.37 6.42
N ALA A 23 47.26 45.45 5.77
CA ALA A 23 46.16 45.41 4.81
C ALA A 23 46.49 44.50 3.61
N LEU A 24 47.73 44.56 3.09
CA LEU A 24 48.19 43.70 2.01
C LEU A 24 48.18 42.21 2.41
N VAL A 25 48.65 41.88 3.62
CA VAL A 25 48.61 40.51 4.15
C VAL A 25 47.17 40.02 4.29
N VAL A 26 46.27 40.86 4.81
CA VAL A 26 44.84 40.53 4.93
C VAL A 26 44.21 40.30 3.55
N VAL A 27 44.52 41.14 2.56
CA VAL A 27 44.04 40.97 1.18
C VAL A 27 44.60 39.68 0.56
N ALA A 28 45.89 39.38 0.77
CA ALA A 28 46.51 38.15 0.28
C ALA A 28 45.88 36.90 0.92
N LEU A 29 45.60 36.93 2.23
CA LEU A 29 44.88 35.85 2.92
C LEU A 29 43.45 35.71 2.43
N ALA A 30 42.73 36.81 2.22
CA ALA A 30 41.36 36.78 1.70
C ALA A 30 41.30 36.19 0.28
N LEU A 31 42.23 36.58 -0.61
CA LEU A 31 42.34 36.03 -1.96
C LEU A 31 42.76 34.56 -1.94
N GLY A 32 43.73 34.20 -1.09
CA GLY A 32 44.18 32.83 -0.90
C GLY A 32 43.09 31.92 -0.36
N PHE A 33 42.28 32.39 0.58
CA PHE A 33 41.11 31.67 1.08
C PHE A 33 40.05 31.51 -0.01
N ARG A 34 39.73 32.59 -0.75
CA ARG A 34 38.75 32.54 -1.84
C ARG A 34 39.15 31.52 -2.91
N PHE A 35 40.40 31.58 -3.37
CA PHE A 35 40.92 30.68 -4.40
C PHE A 35 41.15 29.25 -3.87
N GLY A 36 41.56 29.13 -2.61
CA GLY A 36 41.77 27.84 -1.94
C GLY A 36 40.47 27.07 -1.77
N ILE A 37 39.37 27.74 -1.41
CA ILE A 37 38.04 27.12 -1.35
C ILE A 37 37.58 26.75 -2.77
N ASP A 38 37.75 27.63 -3.76
CA ASP A 38 37.36 27.34 -5.16
C ASP A 38 38.11 26.09 -5.70
N LEU A 39 39.40 25.93 -5.39
CA LEU A 39 40.22 24.79 -5.81
C LEU A 39 39.97 23.52 -4.99
N TYR A 40 39.75 23.65 -3.67
CA TYR A 40 39.56 22.51 -2.77
C TYR A 40 38.19 21.86 -2.94
N THR A 41 37.16 22.65 -3.24
CA THR A 41 35.77 22.17 -3.17
C THR A 41 35.21 21.67 -4.50
N HIS A 42 35.97 21.74 -5.61
CA HIS A 42 35.52 21.40 -6.97
C HIS A 42 34.05 21.83 -7.19
N HIS A 43 33.74 23.06 -6.79
CA HIS A 43 32.38 23.59 -6.86
C HIS A 43 31.96 23.69 -8.32
N GLY A 44 30.98 22.88 -8.73
CA GLY A 44 30.21 23.15 -9.94
C GLY A 44 30.20 22.09 -11.02
N GLU A 45 30.84 20.93 -10.83
CA GLU A 45 30.58 19.80 -11.73
C GLU A 45 29.18 19.23 -11.45
N SER A 46 28.23 19.86 -12.13
CA SER A 46 26.84 19.46 -12.16
C SER A 46 26.63 18.67 -13.44
N ILE A 47 26.13 17.46 -13.32
CA ILE A 47 25.92 16.54 -14.42
C ILE A 47 24.48 16.75 -14.92
N PRO A 48 24.27 16.98 -16.23
CA PRO A 48 22.92 17.04 -16.77
C PRO A 48 22.28 15.66 -16.74
N ILE A 49 21.04 15.59 -16.26
CA ILE A 49 20.29 14.34 -16.20
C ILE A 49 19.91 13.89 -17.62
N PRO A 50 20.27 12.65 -18.01
CA PRO A 50 19.86 12.10 -19.29
C PRO A 50 18.35 11.83 -19.31
N ASN A 51 17.76 11.85 -20.50
CA ASN A 51 16.38 11.40 -20.66
C ASN A 51 16.33 9.86 -20.71
N ILE A 52 15.80 9.27 -19.63
CA ILE A 52 15.64 7.82 -19.48
C ILE A 52 14.17 7.37 -19.58
N LEU A 53 13.25 8.29 -19.90
CA LEU A 53 11.84 7.98 -20.12
C LEU A 53 11.65 6.94 -21.23
N HIS A 54 10.73 6.01 -21.02
CA HIS A 54 10.37 4.90 -21.91
C HIS A 54 11.51 3.90 -22.20
N LYS A 55 12.69 4.06 -21.59
CA LYS A 55 13.76 3.05 -21.66
C LYS A 55 13.47 1.94 -20.66
N ARG A 56 14.03 0.75 -20.91
CA ARG A 56 14.02 -0.34 -19.93
C ARG A 56 14.91 0.07 -18.76
N TYR A 57 14.52 -0.35 -17.55
CA TYR A 57 15.28 -0.07 -16.33
C TYR A 57 16.77 -0.45 -16.46
N ALA A 58 17.08 -1.62 -17.02
CA ALA A 58 18.47 -2.07 -17.22
C ALA A 58 19.29 -1.14 -18.14
N ASP A 59 18.69 -0.63 -19.22
CA ASP A 59 19.38 0.28 -20.14
C ASP A 59 19.57 1.66 -19.48
N ALA A 60 18.55 2.11 -18.74
CA ALA A 60 18.60 3.38 -18.02
C ALA A 60 19.64 3.35 -16.89
N GLU A 61 19.71 2.25 -16.15
CA GLU A 61 20.71 2.03 -15.10
C GLU A 61 22.13 2.13 -15.65
N GLN A 62 22.42 1.52 -16.81
CA GLN A 62 23.73 1.65 -17.45
C GLN A 62 24.05 3.10 -17.84
N ILE A 63 23.08 3.83 -18.40
CA ILE A 63 23.25 5.23 -18.81
C ILE A 63 23.53 6.11 -17.58
N VAL A 64 22.74 5.96 -16.51
CA VAL A 64 22.84 6.76 -15.29
C VAL A 64 24.14 6.45 -14.54
N ASN A 65 24.49 5.17 -14.38
CA ASN A 65 25.72 4.75 -13.72
C ASN A 65 26.98 5.21 -14.50
N SER A 66 26.93 5.25 -15.83
CA SER A 66 28.04 5.76 -16.65
C SER A 66 28.35 7.25 -16.42
N LEU A 67 27.38 8.00 -15.88
CA LEU A 67 27.50 9.42 -15.55
C LEU A 67 27.85 9.64 -14.06
N GLY A 68 28.09 8.59 -13.27
CA GLY A 68 28.35 8.71 -11.84
C GLY A 68 27.13 9.13 -11.02
N LEU A 69 25.93 8.82 -11.52
CA LEU A 69 24.64 8.99 -10.86
C LEU A 69 24.11 7.62 -10.44
N GLU A 70 23.15 7.60 -9.51
CA GLU A 70 22.49 6.38 -9.06
C GLU A 70 21.01 6.39 -9.49
N ILE A 71 20.41 5.21 -9.67
CA ILE A 71 18.99 5.06 -10.03
C ILE A 71 18.28 4.19 -9.01
N GLU A 72 17.11 4.64 -8.55
CA GLU A 72 16.29 3.89 -7.59
C GLU A 72 14.82 3.90 -8.00
N VAL A 73 14.14 2.76 -7.83
CA VAL A 73 12.72 2.64 -8.12
C VAL A 73 11.91 3.16 -6.93
N SER A 74 11.23 4.30 -7.11
CA SER A 74 10.40 4.89 -6.06
C SER A 74 8.97 4.34 -6.04
N ASP A 75 8.43 4.05 -7.23
CA ASP A 75 7.05 3.60 -7.37
C ASP A 75 6.86 2.71 -8.62
N THR A 76 5.72 2.04 -8.67
CA THR A 76 5.30 1.22 -9.80
C THR A 76 3.96 1.70 -10.33
N GLY A 77 3.93 2.15 -11.59
CA GLY A 77 2.71 2.47 -12.32
C GLY A 77 2.34 1.36 -13.29
N TYR A 78 1.13 1.39 -13.87
CA TYR A 78 0.75 0.47 -14.95
C TYR A 78 0.20 1.22 -16.16
N VAL A 79 0.91 1.08 -17.29
CA VAL A 79 0.54 1.63 -18.58
C VAL A 79 0.58 0.53 -19.63
N ARG A 80 -0.60 0.16 -20.14
CA ARG A 80 -0.78 -0.94 -21.11
C ARG A 80 -0.03 -0.74 -22.44
N SER A 81 0.24 0.50 -22.84
CA SER A 81 0.95 0.81 -24.10
C SER A 81 2.47 0.58 -24.00
N LEU A 82 3.02 0.46 -22.80
CA LEU A 82 4.45 0.34 -22.57
C LEU A 82 4.82 -1.07 -22.11
N PRO A 83 6.04 -1.55 -22.43
CA PRO A 83 6.50 -2.84 -21.96
C PRO A 83 6.76 -2.82 -20.44
N PRO A 84 6.77 -3.98 -19.78
CA PRO A 84 7.06 -4.09 -18.36
C PRO A 84 8.51 -3.69 -18.07
N GLY A 85 8.73 -3.00 -16.96
CA GLY A 85 10.03 -2.47 -16.56
C GLY A 85 10.51 -1.25 -17.37
N ALA A 86 9.64 -0.65 -18.19
CA ALA A 86 9.90 0.64 -18.80
C ALA A 86 9.75 1.77 -17.77
N ILE A 87 10.60 2.79 -17.85
CA ILE A 87 10.48 3.99 -17.00
C ILE A 87 9.32 4.83 -17.50
N LEU A 88 8.36 5.09 -16.62
CA LEU A 88 7.21 5.94 -16.85
C LEU A 88 7.53 7.39 -16.53
N GLU A 89 8.18 7.61 -15.39
CA GLU A 89 8.51 8.93 -14.87
C GLU A 89 9.89 8.90 -14.22
N GLN A 90 10.55 10.05 -14.22
CA GLN A 90 11.84 10.24 -13.55
C GLN A 90 11.79 11.55 -12.76
N THR A 91 12.41 11.55 -11.59
CA THR A 91 12.62 12.74 -10.76
C THR A 91 14.05 12.70 -10.21
N PRO A 92 14.88 13.74 -10.45
CA PRO A 92 14.57 14.99 -11.13
C PRO A 92 14.42 14.87 -12.66
N GLY A 93 13.87 15.91 -13.30
CA GLY A 93 13.51 15.90 -14.71
C GLY A 93 14.70 15.84 -15.68
N PRO A 94 14.48 15.43 -16.93
CA PRO A 94 15.55 15.38 -17.94
C PRO A 94 16.09 16.78 -18.22
N GLY A 95 17.41 16.91 -18.31
CA GLY A 95 18.11 18.19 -18.55
C GLY A 95 18.34 19.03 -17.29
N GLU A 96 17.76 18.67 -16.14
CA GLU A 96 18.13 19.27 -14.86
C GLU A 96 19.57 18.89 -14.48
N ARG A 97 20.20 19.70 -13.63
CA ARG A 97 21.61 19.52 -13.28
C ARG A 97 21.73 19.10 -11.81
N VAL A 98 22.37 17.96 -11.59
CA VAL A 98 22.56 17.39 -10.24
C VAL A 98 24.03 17.20 -9.94
N LYS A 99 24.37 17.03 -8.67
CA LYS A 99 25.74 16.68 -8.26
C LYS A 99 26.00 15.20 -8.56
N SER A 100 27.27 14.83 -8.69
CA SER A 100 27.67 13.42 -8.77
C SER A 100 27.16 12.66 -7.53
N GLY A 101 26.77 11.40 -7.71
CA GLY A 101 26.21 10.56 -6.65
C GLY A 101 24.78 10.92 -6.25
N HIS A 102 24.08 11.73 -7.05
CA HIS A 102 22.65 11.95 -6.83
C HIS A 102 21.83 10.74 -7.30
N ILE A 103 20.82 10.40 -6.50
CA ILE A 103 19.89 9.31 -6.78
C ILE A 103 18.73 9.86 -7.62
N ILE A 104 18.51 9.27 -8.79
CA ILE A 104 17.35 9.53 -9.64
C ILE A 104 16.27 8.53 -9.27
N TYR A 105 15.14 9.06 -8.79
CA TYR A 105 13.97 8.26 -8.51
C TYR A 105 13.17 8.05 -9.78
N VAL A 106 12.82 6.80 -10.05
CA VAL A 106 12.04 6.43 -11.24
C VAL A 106 10.79 5.65 -10.86
N THR A 107 9.72 5.93 -11.60
CA THR A 107 8.50 5.11 -11.58
C THR A 107 8.58 4.13 -12.73
N ILE A 108 8.51 2.83 -12.45
CA ILE A 108 8.58 1.79 -13.48
C ILE A 108 7.20 1.24 -13.82
N ASN A 109 7.08 0.71 -15.04
CA ASN A 109 5.88 0.04 -15.49
C ASN A 109 5.81 -1.38 -14.90
N ALA A 110 4.72 -1.68 -14.20
CA ALA A 110 4.47 -2.98 -13.59
C ALA A 110 4.35 -4.09 -14.64
N THR A 111 4.68 -5.31 -14.23
CA THR A 111 4.61 -6.49 -15.11
C THR A 111 3.18 -6.94 -15.37
N HIS A 112 2.29 -6.72 -14.40
CA HIS A 112 0.91 -7.15 -14.45
C HIS A 112 -0.03 -5.96 -14.23
N SER A 113 -1.21 -6.06 -14.83
CA SER A 113 -2.32 -5.14 -14.57
C SER A 113 -2.65 -5.14 -13.07
N PRO A 114 -2.98 -3.99 -12.47
CA PRO A 114 -3.36 -3.94 -11.07
C PRO A 114 -4.57 -4.86 -10.83
N THR A 115 -4.53 -5.56 -9.70
CA THR A 115 -5.55 -6.55 -9.33
C THR A 115 -6.34 -6.06 -8.14
N ILE A 116 -7.66 -6.30 -8.15
CA ILE A 116 -8.57 -6.05 -7.04
C ILE A 116 -9.05 -7.39 -6.50
N THR A 117 -9.20 -7.49 -5.18
CA THR A 117 -9.71 -8.68 -4.52
C THR A 117 -11.22 -8.81 -4.75
N LEU A 118 -11.68 -9.99 -5.16
CA LEU A 118 -13.10 -10.27 -5.32
C LEU A 118 -13.79 -10.30 -3.95
N PRO A 119 -14.84 -9.51 -3.71
CA PRO A 119 -15.63 -9.57 -2.49
C PRO A 119 -16.41 -10.89 -2.39
N ASP A 120 -16.91 -11.17 -1.20
CA ASP A 120 -17.89 -12.23 -0.98
C ASP A 120 -19.27 -11.81 -1.49
N VAL A 121 -19.59 -12.24 -2.71
CA VAL A 121 -20.89 -11.99 -3.38
C VAL A 121 -21.51 -13.27 -3.95
N ILE A 122 -20.75 -14.37 -3.98
CA ILE A 122 -21.21 -15.67 -4.46
C ILE A 122 -21.97 -16.31 -3.30
N ASP A 123 -23.21 -16.76 -3.55
CA ASP A 123 -24.11 -17.32 -2.54
C ASP A 123 -24.47 -16.39 -1.38
N ASN A 124 -24.24 -15.09 -1.53
CA ASN A 124 -24.47 -14.11 -0.45
C ASN A 124 -25.04 -12.77 -0.96
N SER A 125 -25.39 -12.67 -2.23
CA SER A 125 -25.91 -11.42 -2.80
C SER A 125 -26.84 -11.68 -3.97
N SER A 126 -27.86 -10.81 -4.10
CA SER A 126 -28.69 -10.77 -5.31
C SER A 126 -27.91 -10.21 -6.50
N LEU A 127 -28.34 -10.50 -7.73
CA LEU A 127 -27.72 -9.97 -8.96
C LEU A 127 -27.53 -8.46 -8.90
N ARG A 128 -28.56 -7.72 -8.49
CA ARG A 128 -28.53 -6.25 -8.40
C ARG A 128 -27.49 -5.77 -7.40
N GLU A 129 -27.40 -6.43 -6.24
CA GLU A 129 -26.45 -6.10 -5.18
C GLU A 129 -25.01 -6.40 -5.62
N ALA A 130 -24.78 -7.59 -6.19
CA ALA A 130 -23.49 -7.97 -6.73
C ALA A 130 -23.04 -7.00 -7.84
N MET A 131 -23.93 -6.63 -8.75
CA MET A 131 -23.64 -5.66 -9.81
C MET A 131 -23.22 -4.31 -9.23
N ALA A 132 -23.93 -3.81 -8.23
CA ALA A 132 -23.62 -2.54 -7.57
C ALA A 132 -22.28 -2.60 -6.84
N LYS A 133 -22.04 -3.65 -6.03
CA LYS A 133 -20.78 -3.85 -5.30
C LYS A 133 -19.58 -3.95 -6.26
N LEU A 134 -19.68 -4.79 -7.28
CA LEU A 134 -18.60 -5.02 -8.25
C LEU A 134 -18.30 -3.76 -9.07
N THR A 135 -19.34 -3.06 -9.53
CA THR A 135 -19.16 -1.79 -10.25
C THR A 135 -18.55 -0.71 -9.36
N ALA A 136 -18.94 -0.64 -8.09
CA ALA A 136 -18.40 0.33 -7.13
C ALA A 136 -16.89 0.12 -6.86
N MET A 137 -16.39 -1.12 -6.93
CA MET A 137 -14.96 -1.40 -6.84
C MET A 137 -14.21 -1.20 -8.16
N GLY A 138 -14.89 -0.83 -9.25
CA GLY A 138 -14.27 -0.56 -10.55
C GLY A 138 -14.08 -1.79 -11.44
N PHE A 139 -14.75 -2.91 -11.15
CA PHE A 139 -14.74 -4.07 -12.02
C PHE A 139 -15.59 -3.85 -13.28
N LYS A 140 -15.19 -4.47 -14.40
CA LYS A 140 -15.95 -4.47 -15.65
C LYS A 140 -16.89 -5.67 -15.71
N LEU A 141 -18.18 -5.41 -15.88
CA LEU A 141 -19.20 -6.46 -15.91
C LEU A 141 -19.63 -6.77 -17.35
N GLY A 142 -19.70 -8.07 -17.65
CA GLY A 142 -20.24 -8.60 -18.89
C GLY A 142 -21.76 -8.84 -18.80
N LYS A 143 -22.32 -9.49 -19.83
CA LYS A 143 -23.71 -9.95 -19.78
C LYS A 143 -23.84 -11.09 -18.75
N PRO A 144 -24.79 -11.02 -17.80
CA PRO A 144 -25.04 -12.12 -16.88
C PRO A 144 -25.42 -13.40 -17.64
N GLN A 145 -25.00 -14.54 -17.10
CA GLN A 145 -25.35 -15.87 -17.59
C GLN A 145 -26.41 -16.48 -16.67
N SER A 146 -27.51 -16.95 -17.24
CA SER A 146 -28.55 -17.64 -16.48
C SER A 146 -28.18 -19.11 -16.23
N VAL A 147 -28.42 -19.58 -15.02
CA VAL A 147 -28.30 -20.99 -14.60
C VAL A 147 -29.62 -21.41 -13.91
N PRO A 148 -29.99 -22.70 -13.94
CA PRO A 148 -31.15 -23.19 -13.18
C PRO A 148 -30.98 -22.91 -11.69
N GLY A 149 -31.99 -22.31 -11.06
CA GLY A 149 -31.94 -21.99 -9.62
C GLY A 149 -32.86 -20.86 -9.19
N GLU A 150 -32.68 -20.40 -7.95
CA GLU A 150 -33.44 -19.32 -7.34
C GLU A 150 -33.28 -18.01 -8.12
N LYS A 151 -34.40 -17.33 -8.36
CA LYS A 151 -34.41 -16.15 -9.22
C LYS A 151 -33.51 -15.05 -8.65
N ASP A 152 -32.68 -14.46 -9.53
CA ASP A 152 -31.77 -13.34 -9.20
C ASP A 152 -30.70 -13.68 -8.14
N TRP A 153 -30.51 -14.96 -7.78
CA TRP A 153 -29.46 -15.41 -6.86
C TRP A 153 -28.13 -15.61 -7.59
N VAL A 154 -27.02 -15.15 -7.00
CA VAL A 154 -25.68 -15.28 -7.59
C VAL A 154 -25.05 -16.59 -7.17
N TYR A 155 -24.96 -17.54 -8.12
CA TYR A 155 -24.32 -18.84 -7.90
C TYR A 155 -22.82 -18.85 -8.17
N GLY A 156 -22.33 -17.88 -8.94
CA GLY A 156 -20.92 -17.86 -9.30
C GLY A 156 -20.53 -16.68 -10.15
N ILE A 157 -19.21 -16.50 -10.26
CA ILE A 157 -18.62 -15.50 -11.14
C ILE A 157 -17.55 -16.19 -11.98
N THR A 158 -17.54 -15.88 -13.28
CA THR A 158 -16.57 -16.40 -14.23
C THR A 158 -15.75 -15.25 -14.83
N VAL A 159 -14.43 -15.42 -14.88
CA VAL A 159 -13.49 -14.48 -15.51
C VAL A 159 -12.71 -15.22 -16.59
N ASN A 160 -12.80 -14.75 -17.83
CA ASN A 160 -12.15 -15.41 -18.99
C ASN A 160 -12.44 -16.92 -19.10
N GLY A 161 -13.67 -17.33 -18.73
CA GLY A 161 -14.08 -18.74 -18.76
C GLY A 161 -13.66 -19.58 -17.54
N ARG A 162 -12.99 -19.00 -16.54
CA ARG A 162 -12.63 -19.67 -15.28
C ARG A 162 -13.52 -19.18 -14.13
N HIS A 163 -14.06 -20.10 -13.34
CA HIS A 163 -14.75 -19.78 -12.10
C HIS A 163 -13.78 -19.19 -11.08
N VAL A 164 -14.20 -18.12 -10.41
CA VAL A 164 -13.44 -17.43 -9.36
C VAL A 164 -14.21 -17.47 -8.05
N VAL A 165 -13.49 -17.41 -6.94
CA VAL A 165 -14.06 -17.42 -5.59
C VAL A 165 -13.75 -16.12 -4.85
N ALA A 166 -14.50 -15.85 -3.79
CA ALA A 166 -14.24 -14.71 -2.92
C ALA A 166 -12.78 -14.73 -2.43
N GLY A 167 -12.12 -13.58 -2.46
CA GLY A 167 -10.69 -13.45 -2.11
C GLY A 167 -9.72 -13.57 -3.30
N ASP A 168 -10.17 -14.04 -4.47
CA ASP A 168 -9.32 -14.10 -5.66
C ASP A 168 -8.90 -12.70 -6.13
N LYS A 169 -7.64 -12.57 -6.57
CA LYS A 169 -7.09 -11.32 -7.14
C LYS A 169 -7.38 -11.27 -8.64
N ILE A 170 -8.27 -10.37 -9.03
CA ILE A 170 -8.74 -10.25 -10.41
C ILE A 170 -8.18 -8.96 -11.03
N PRO A 171 -7.58 -9.02 -12.23
CA PRO A 171 -7.13 -7.83 -12.95
C PRO A 171 -8.28 -6.86 -13.24
N ILE A 172 -8.08 -5.55 -13.05
CA ILE A 172 -9.12 -4.53 -13.28
C ILE A 172 -9.65 -4.46 -14.72
N ASP A 173 -8.85 -4.94 -15.66
CA ASP A 173 -9.17 -4.97 -17.08
C ASP A 173 -9.93 -6.22 -17.50
N ALA A 174 -10.05 -7.22 -16.62
CA ALA A 174 -10.82 -8.42 -16.87
C ALA A 174 -12.33 -8.14 -16.80
N THR A 175 -13.10 -8.82 -17.66
CA THR A 175 -14.56 -8.75 -17.64
C THR A 175 -15.12 -9.92 -16.84
N LEU A 176 -15.93 -9.63 -15.82
CA LEU A 176 -16.59 -10.65 -15.01
C LEU A 176 -17.98 -10.95 -15.56
N ILE A 177 -18.30 -12.23 -15.64
CA ILE A 177 -19.63 -12.73 -16.00
C ILE A 177 -20.25 -13.31 -14.75
N ILE A 178 -21.39 -12.75 -14.33
CA ILE A 178 -22.13 -13.21 -13.16
C ILE A 178 -23.07 -14.32 -13.60
N GLN A 179 -23.02 -15.46 -12.91
CA GLN A 179 -23.96 -16.56 -13.07
C GLN A 179 -25.12 -16.38 -12.08
N VAL A 180 -26.32 -16.24 -12.62
CA VAL A 180 -27.53 -15.90 -11.86
C VAL A 180 -28.63 -16.94 -12.09
N GLY A 181 -29.39 -17.27 -11.05
CA GLY A 181 -30.53 -18.16 -11.18
C GLY A 181 -31.68 -17.58 -12.02
N ASP A 182 -32.28 -18.41 -12.86
CA ASP A 182 -33.37 -18.05 -13.77
C ASP A 182 -34.78 -18.20 -13.16
N GLY A 183 -34.88 -18.72 -11.94
CA GLY A 183 -36.15 -19.00 -11.26
C GLY A 183 -36.80 -20.31 -11.69
N GLN A 184 -36.12 -21.14 -12.50
CA GLN A 184 -36.60 -22.49 -12.83
C GLN A 184 -36.05 -23.47 -11.80
N LEU A 185 -36.86 -23.71 -10.75
CA LEU A 185 -36.64 -24.81 -9.83
C LEU A 185 -37.26 -26.08 -10.45
N ASP A 186 -36.49 -27.16 -10.55
CA ASP A 186 -37.03 -28.45 -10.94
C ASP A 186 -38.02 -28.91 -9.85
N GLN A 187 -39.27 -29.19 -10.24
CA GLN A 187 -40.35 -29.69 -9.37
C GLN A 187 -40.03 -31.04 -8.68
N SER A 188 -38.85 -31.62 -8.90
CA SER A 188 -38.41 -32.86 -8.25
C SER A 188 -37.81 -32.65 -6.85
N ASP A 189 -37.50 -31.40 -6.47
CA ASP A 189 -36.99 -31.05 -5.13
C ASP A 189 -38.09 -30.61 -4.15
N ASP A 190 -39.36 -30.92 -4.45
CA ASP A 190 -40.46 -30.78 -3.50
C ASP A 190 -40.14 -31.63 -2.26
N ILE A 191 -39.73 -30.97 -1.17
CA ILE A 191 -39.46 -31.61 0.12
C ILE A 191 -40.75 -32.28 0.57
N ASN A 192 -40.77 -33.62 0.58
CA ASN A 192 -41.86 -34.38 1.17
C ASN A 192 -41.84 -34.16 2.68
N TYR A 193 -42.60 -33.16 3.15
CA TYR A 193 -42.91 -32.97 4.56
C TYR A 193 -43.73 -34.18 5.01
N ILE A 194 -43.06 -35.16 5.61
CA ILE A 194 -43.71 -36.20 6.40
C ILE A 194 -44.06 -35.52 7.72
N ASP A 195 -45.31 -35.08 7.84
CA ASP A 195 -45.85 -34.73 9.16
C ASP A 195 -45.78 -35.98 10.03
N PRO A 196 -45.24 -35.91 11.27
CA PRO A 196 -45.33 -37.03 12.18
C PRO A 196 -46.80 -37.25 12.53
N ASP A 197 -47.32 -38.45 12.22
CA ASP A 197 -48.63 -38.89 12.70
C ASP A 197 -48.60 -38.88 14.25
N ILE A 198 -49.16 -37.83 14.84
CA ILE A 198 -49.54 -37.86 16.26
C ILE A 198 -50.77 -38.75 16.33
N GLU A 199 -50.59 -40.03 16.66
CA GLU A 199 -51.69 -40.87 17.12
C GLU A 199 -52.31 -40.21 18.35
N ASN A 200 -53.51 -39.64 18.17
CA ASN A 200 -54.36 -39.23 19.28
C ASN A 200 -54.83 -40.48 20.00
N ASP A 201 -54.01 -40.99 20.93
CA ASP A 201 -54.44 -41.99 21.89
C ASP A 201 -55.41 -41.31 22.87
N ASN A 202 -56.70 -41.38 22.53
CA ASN A 202 -57.77 -41.04 23.44
C ASN A 202 -57.90 -42.18 24.46
N THR A 203 -57.03 -42.20 25.46
CA THR A 203 -57.27 -42.91 26.71
C THR A 203 -57.74 -41.91 27.76
N ASP A 204 -59.05 -41.71 27.79
CA ASP A 204 -59.74 -41.30 29.02
C ASP A 204 -59.75 -42.51 29.96
N ASP A 205 -59.02 -42.44 31.08
CA ASP A 205 -59.57 -42.82 32.40
C ASP A 205 -58.57 -42.56 33.56
N GLU A 206 -59.06 -41.77 34.51
CA GLU A 206 -58.68 -41.55 35.91
C GLU A 206 -57.42 -42.22 36.50
N SER A 207 -56.44 -41.40 36.91
CA SER A 207 -55.90 -41.40 38.29
C SER A 207 -54.89 -40.26 38.45
N GLY A 208 -55.02 -39.51 39.55
CA GLY A 208 -54.21 -38.32 39.79
C GLY A 208 -52.75 -38.64 40.06
N ASP A 209 -51.86 -37.83 39.49
CA ASP A 209 -50.51 -37.64 40.01
C ASP A 209 -50.10 -36.17 39.82
N VAL A 210 -49.48 -35.67 40.88
CA VAL A 210 -49.12 -34.28 41.12
C VAL A 210 -48.09 -33.76 40.10
N ASP A 211 -48.27 -32.53 39.61
CA ASP A 211 -47.27 -31.81 38.82
C ASP A 211 -46.00 -31.62 39.65
N ASN A 212 -44.99 -32.47 39.42
CA ASN A 212 -43.66 -32.26 39.97
C ASN A 212 -42.88 -31.30 39.08
N PHE A 213 -43.03 -30.00 39.34
CA PHE A 213 -42.27 -28.94 38.68
C PHE A 213 -40.79 -29.07 39.06
N GLN A 214 -39.95 -29.51 38.13
CA GLN A 214 -38.50 -29.54 38.33
C GLN A 214 -37.89 -28.19 37.92
N GLU A 215 -37.65 -27.35 38.91
CA GLU A 215 -36.95 -26.07 38.74
C GLU A 215 -35.47 -26.35 38.43
N ILE A 216 -35.01 -25.97 37.23
CA ILE A 216 -33.61 -26.08 36.84
C ILE A 216 -32.85 -24.96 37.57
N PRO A 217 -31.87 -25.25 38.46
CA PRO A 217 -31.15 -24.18 39.14
C PRO A 217 -30.30 -23.41 38.14
N THR A 218 -30.39 -22.08 38.21
CA THR A 218 -29.49 -21.16 37.51
C THR A 218 -28.04 -21.41 37.94
N PRO A 219 -27.05 -21.35 37.02
CA PRO A 219 -25.64 -21.52 37.37
C PRO A 219 -25.19 -20.48 38.40
N PRO A 220 -24.43 -20.84 39.45
CA PRO A 220 -23.93 -19.88 40.42
C PRO A 220 -22.89 -18.93 39.81
N ASP A 221 -23.05 -17.63 40.08
CA ASP A 221 -22.02 -16.61 39.86
C ASP A 221 -20.69 -17.03 40.49
N GLN A 222 -19.60 -16.99 39.71
CA GLN A 222 -18.24 -17.21 40.22
C GLN A 222 -17.79 -16.02 41.08
N PRO A 223 -17.41 -16.21 42.36
CA PRO A 223 -16.75 -15.16 43.12
C PRO A 223 -15.23 -15.17 42.87
N GLU A 224 -14.71 -13.94 42.85
CA GLU A 224 -13.31 -13.54 42.76
C GLU A 224 -12.39 -14.19 43.81
N ASN A 225 -11.22 -14.61 43.33
CA ASN A 225 -9.87 -14.32 43.82
C ASN A 225 -9.50 -14.65 45.29
N ASN A 226 -8.41 -15.41 45.49
CA ASN A 226 -7.20 -14.90 46.15
C ASN A 226 -6.07 -15.94 46.23
N ASN A 227 -4.87 -15.46 45.89
CA ASN A 227 -3.55 -16.08 45.99
C ASN A 227 -3.22 -16.65 47.38
N THR A 228 -2.33 -17.64 47.44
CA THR A 228 -1.21 -17.86 48.41
C THR A 228 -0.50 -19.15 47.96
N GLU A 229 0.60 -19.06 47.20
CA GLU A 229 2.01 -19.21 47.62
C GLU A 229 2.50 -20.65 47.83
N GLU A 230 3.76 -20.84 47.38
CA GLU A 230 4.75 -21.85 47.81
C GLU A 230 4.49 -23.32 47.48
N ASN A 231 5.47 -24.18 47.21
CA ASN A 231 6.88 -24.16 46.84
C ASN A 231 7.27 -25.66 46.77
N THR A 232 8.35 -25.98 46.05
CA THR A 232 9.14 -27.23 46.11
C THR A 232 8.46 -28.50 45.56
N ASN A 233 9.13 -29.48 44.95
CA ASN A 233 10.47 -29.70 44.41
C ASN A 233 10.46 -31.17 43.92
N THR A 234 11.45 -31.56 43.11
CA THR A 234 11.91 -32.93 42.79
C THR A 234 10.96 -33.78 41.93
N GLY A 235 11.37 -34.36 40.80
CA GLY A 235 12.69 -34.55 40.22
C GLY A 235 12.67 -35.86 39.43
N GLU A 236 13.12 -35.80 38.17
CA GLU A 236 13.92 -36.79 37.41
C GLU A 236 14.12 -36.28 35.98
#